data_AF-A0A026W066-F1
#
_entry.id   AF-A0A026W066-F1
#
_cell.length_a   1.000
_cell.length_b   1.000
_cell.length_c   1.000
_cell.angle_alpha   90.00
_cell.angle_beta   90.00
_cell.angle_gamma   90.00
#
_symmetry.space_group_name_H-M   'P 1'
#
loop_
_entity.id
_entity.type
_entity.pdbx_description
1 polymer ?
#
loop_
_entity_poly.entity_id
_entity_poly.type
_entity_poly.pdbx_seq_one_letter_code
_entity_poly.pdbx_strand_id
1 'polypeptide(L)'
;MSTHISRADQLQRLDVLNKRLLQNELERYGNKLFIVTRPVPVPDANQRVIKEDSSELHKLVEVLQDGYKCSLYNFEPNYLNKFSSQTSLGEDFSVKHVLEKVMKLHYTCHEEIGNNSMSREIVTYRYIYNNQYRFIKFHNDMELHDDMLILLYLHSAITPHAFKSKPVQQLLFMLHRKYQIQNACCNYHHVGPFDDQEEDEEDREKETLTVYRLLYTFPSITISLFQENLNPLAEVSQILFIEFEDLPSAIFHHMISTVIPCSVKPAPTALFSYILQKFLCFTCDDEDISFQTFFATMRQLYRNNIFPEEMKIQLCLAWNILEQRDGKLVFSRAIMDANERAKYLLQTTMEDEHINHIVNL
;
A
#
# COMPACT_ATOMS: atom_id res chain seq x y z
N MET A 1 -31.55 -12.16 16.14
CA MET A 1 -30.87 -11.84 17.42
C MET A 1 -29.44 -11.48 17.08
N SER A 2 -29.15 -10.18 16.93
CA SER A 2 -27.81 -9.68 16.62
C SER A 2 -27.01 -9.58 17.91
N THR A 3 -25.93 -10.35 18.04
CA THR A 3 -25.02 -10.26 19.19
C THR A 3 -24.13 -9.04 18.99
N HIS A 4 -24.50 -7.90 19.58
CA HIS A 4 -23.59 -6.78 19.75
C HIS A 4 -22.41 -7.22 20.61
N ILE A 5 -21.23 -7.33 19.99
CA ILE A 5 -19.96 -7.54 20.70
C ILE A 5 -19.57 -6.17 21.26
N SER A 6 -19.34 -6.08 22.57
CA SER A 6 -19.04 -4.80 23.22
C SER A 6 -17.67 -4.26 22.77
N ARG A 7 -17.46 -2.93 22.82
CA ARG A 7 -16.13 -2.31 22.59
C ARG A 7 -15.06 -2.95 23.47
N ALA A 8 -15.42 -3.34 24.70
CA ALA A 8 -14.54 -4.06 25.62
C ALA A 8 -14.16 -5.46 25.09
N ASP A 9 -15.12 -6.20 24.52
CA ASP A 9 -14.85 -7.50 23.90
C ASP A 9 -14.01 -7.38 22.62
N GLN A 10 -14.19 -6.31 21.84
CA GLN A 10 -13.35 -6.03 20.66
C GLN A 10 -11.91 -5.72 21.07
N LEU A 11 -11.72 -4.85 22.07
CA LEU A 11 -10.41 -4.52 22.63
C LEU A 11 -9.74 -5.73 23.30
N GLN A 12 -10.51 -6.58 23.97
CA GLN A 12 -10.01 -7.81 24.58
C GLN A 12 -9.60 -8.84 23.51
N ARG A 13 -10.35 -8.95 22.41
CA ARG A 13 -9.96 -9.78 21.25
C ARG A 13 -8.69 -9.25 20.58
N LEU A 14 -8.55 -7.93 20.45
CA LEU A 14 -7.34 -7.28 19.94
C LEU A 14 -6.13 -7.48 20.86
N ASP A 15 -6.29 -7.40 22.19
CA ASP A 15 -5.23 -7.68 23.15
C ASP A 15 -4.81 -9.15 23.12
N VAL A 16 -5.76 -10.08 23.03
CA VAL A 16 -5.49 -11.51 22.82
C VAL A 16 -4.78 -11.76 21.49
N LEU A 17 -5.12 -11.02 20.44
CA LEU A 17 -4.50 -11.14 19.13
C LEU A 17 -3.09 -10.55 19.11
N ASN A 18 -2.87 -9.36 19.68
CA ASN A 18 -1.55 -8.76 19.86
C ASN A 18 -0.67 -9.70 20.69
N LYS A 19 -1.19 -10.28 21.77
CA LYS A 19 -0.48 -11.30 22.57
C LYS A 19 -0.19 -12.56 21.77
N ARG A 20 -1.13 -13.05 20.93
CA ARG A 20 -0.91 -14.20 20.05
C ARG A 20 0.09 -13.92 18.93
N LEU A 21 0.08 -12.74 18.33
CA LEU A 21 1.06 -12.33 17.32
C LEU A 21 2.44 -12.22 17.96
N LEU A 22 2.53 -11.57 19.12
CA LEU A 22 3.77 -11.50 19.90
C LEU A 22 4.25 -12.90 20.32
N GLN A 23 3.34 -13.79 20.71
CA GLN A 23 3.66 -15.14 21.14
C GLN A 23 4.01 -16.07 19.97
N ASN A 24 3.37 -15.95 18.82
CA ASN A 24 3.74 -16.67 17.60
C ASN A 24 5.11 -16.22 17.08
N GLU A 25 5.44 -14.94 17.23
CA GLU A 25 6.80 -14.43 16.99
C GLU A 25 7.79 -15.01 18.01
N LEU A 26 7.48 -14.98 19.31
CA LEU A 26 8.35 -15.55 20.36
C LEU A 26 8.54 -17.07 20.22
N GLU A 27 7.51 -17.83 19.83
CA GLU A 27 7.57 -19.27 19.59
C GLU A 27 8.32 -19.61 18.29
N ARG A 28 8.28 -18.75 17.26
CA ARG A 28 9.13 -18.85 16.06
C ARG A 28 10.62 -18.69 16.36
N TYR A 29 10.98 -17.90 17.38
CA TYR A 29 12.38 -17.58 17.69
C TYR A 29 12.92 -18.20 18.99
N GLY A 30 12.06 -18.89 19.77
CA GLY A 30 12.39 -19.44 21.08
C GLY A 30 13.35 -20.64 21.11
N ASN A 31 13.81 -21.16 19.97
CA ASN A 31 14.80 -22.24 19.94
C ASN A 31 15.78 -22.08 18.76
N LYS A 32 16.85 -21.30 18.96
CA LYS A 32 18.19 -21.57 18.38
C LYS A 32 19.26 -20.72 19.07
N LEU A 33 19.91 -21.36 20.03
CA LEU A 33 21.21 -21.00 20.60
C LEU A 33 22.25 -20.98 19.45
N PHE A 34 23.06 -19.92 19.33
CA PHE A 34 24.27 -19.94 18.50
C PHE A 34 25.52 -19.75 19.36
N ILE A 35 26.37 -20.77 19.34
CA ILE A 35 27.75 -20.78 19.84
C ILE A 35 28.68 -20.20 18.76
N VAL A 36 29.68 -19.44 19.22
CA VAL A 36 30.74 -18.74 18.49
C VAL A 36 31.73 -19.68 17.79
N THR A 37 32.33 -19.28 16.65
CA THR A 37 33.81 -19.23 16.43
C THR A 37 34.21 -18.60 15.07
N ARG A 38 35.28 -17.78 15.11
CA ARG A 38 35.99 -17.13 13.98
C ARG A 38 37.13 -18.05 13.43
N PRO A 39 38.10 -17.59 12.61
CA PRO A 39 38.11 -17.71 11.14
C PRO A 39 39.36 -18.45 10.60
N VAL A 40 39.33 -18.98 9.36
CA VAL A 40 40.55 -19.32 8.57
C VAL A 40 40.32 -18.97 7.08
N PRO A 41 41.35 -18.51 6.34
CA PRO A 41 41.16 -17.70 5.14
C PRO A 41 41.54 -18.37 3.79
N VAL A 42 41.00 -17.78 2.71
CA VAL A 42 41.44 -17.77 1.27
C VAL A 42 41.21 -19.06 0.45
N PRO A 43 41.02 -19.02 -0.90
CA PRO A 43 40.29 -18.09 -1.78
C PRO A 43 39.23 -18.80 -2.65
N ASP A 44 38.09 -18.14 -2.89
CA ASP A 44 37.59 -18.01 -4.25
C ASP A 44 36.78 -16.72 -4.32
N ALA A 45 37.31 -15.76 -5.08
CA ALA A 45 36.80 -14.41 -5.13
C ALA A 45 35.57 -14.36 -6.05
N ASN A 46 34.50 -13.76 -5.51
CA ASN A 46 33.37 -13.14 -6.21
C ASN A 46 32.04 -13.91 -6.34
N GLN A 47 31.75 -14.89 -5.48
CA GLN A 47 30.34 -15.16 -5.12
C GLN A 47 30.20 -15.44 -3.61
N ARG A 48 29.86 -14.41 -2.84
CA ARG A 48 29.40 -14.60 -1.46
C ARG A 48 27.96 -15.09 -1.49
N VAL A 49 27.77 -16.40 -1.35
CA VAL A 49 26.46 -17.00 -1.07
C VAL A 49 26.07 -16.60 0.36
N ILE A 50 25.04 -15.78 0.48
CA ILE A 50 24.39 -15.48 1.77
C ILE A 50 23.27 -16.51 1.95
N LYS A 51 23.36 -17.32 3.01
CA LYS A 51 22.21 -18.08 3.54
C LYS A 51 21.51 -17.16 4.53
N GLU A 52 20.27 -16.79 4.24
CA GLU A 52 19.16 -16.80 5.19
C GLU A 52 17.85 -16.44 4.46
N ASP A 53 16.86 -17.26 4.73
CA ASP A 53 15.57 -17.37 4.08
C ASP A 53 14.66 -16.27 4.63
N SER A 54 14.63 -15.08 4.00
CA SER A 54 13.53 -14.15 4.25
C SER A 54 12.35 -14.59 3.40
N SER A 55 11.37 -15.23 4.06
CA SER A 55 10.06 -15.58 3.50
C SER A 55 9.41 -14.43 2.71
N GLU A 56 9.78 -13.20 3.03
CA GLU A 56 9.29 -11.94 2.50
C GLU A 56 9.83 -11.64 1.10
N LEU A 57 11.08 -11.98 0.78
CA LEU A 57 11.58 -11.85 -0.60
C LEU A 57 11.07 -13.00 -1.47
N HIS A 58 10.80 -14.17 -0.90
CA HIS A 58 10.19 -15.27 -1.64
C HIS A 58 8.79 -14.88 -2.15
N LYS A 59 7.95 -14.26 -1.31
CA LYS A 59 6.65 -13.73 -1.73
C LYS A 59 6.77 -12.67 -2.84
N LEU A 60 7.73 -11.75 -2.75
CA LEU A 60 7.99 -10.79 -3.84
C LEU A 60 8.34 -11.51 -5.15
N VAL A 61 9.11 -12.59 -5.08
CA VAL A 61 9.46 -13.41 -6.26
C VAL A 61 8.22 -14.08 -6.83
N GLU A 62 7.35 -14.64 -6.01
CA GLU A 62 6.07 -15.24 -6.46
C GLU A 62 5.21 -14.20 -7.18
N VAL A 63 5.06 -13.01 -6.59
CA VAL A 63 4.32 -11.87 -7.17
C VAL A 63 4.88 -11.46 -8.54
N LEU A 64 6.20 -11.41 -8.70
CA LEU A 64 6.85 -11.09 -9.96
C LEU A 64 6.72 -12.22 -11.00
N GLN A 65 6.78 -13.49 -10.56
CA GLN A 65 6.82 -14.67 -11.45
C GLN A 65 5.43 -15.12 -11.92
N ASP A 66 4.42 -15.06 -11.06
CA ASP A 66 3.06 -15.45 -11.43
C ASP A 66 2.43 -14.47 -12.44
N GLY A 67 3.15 -13.37 -12.69
CA GLY A 67 2.71 -12.26 -13.50
C GLY A 67 1.58 -11.60 -12.74
N TYR A 68 1.91 -10.52 -12.04
CA TYR A 68 0.92 -9.57 -11.52
C TYR A 68 0.15 -8.95 -12.71
N LYS A 69 -0.67 -9.77 -13.37
CA LYS A 69 -1.30 -9.53 -14.68
C LYS A 69 -2.44 -8.54 -14.57
N CYS A 70 -2.95 -8.33 -13.36
CA CYS A 70 -4.02 -7.37 -13.10
C CYS A 70 -3.57 -5.90 -13.15
N SER A 71 -2.25 -5.61 -13.10
CA SER A 71 -1.77 -4.21 -12.97
C SER A 71 -1.15 -3.60 -14.21
N LEU A 72 -0.65 -4.37 -15.19
CA LEU A 72 0.11 -3.80 -16.31
C LEU A 72 -0.72 -2.89 -17.23
N TYR A 73 -1.99 -3.23 -17.48
CA TYR A 73 -2.90 -2.39 -18.27
C TYR A 73 -3.43 -1.17 -17.49
N ASN A 74 -3.44 -1.26 -16.16
CA ASN A 74 -3.96 -0.23 -15.26
C ASN A 74 -2.85 0.62 -14.63
N PHE A 75 -1.64 0.52 -15.18
CA PHE A 75 -0.47 1.21 -14.68
C PHE A 75 -0.52 2.71 -14.99
N GLU A 76 -0.20 3.52 -13.99
CA GLU A 76 -0.42 4.96 -13.97
C GLU A 76 0.25 5.71 -15.14
N PRO A 77 1.50 5.39 -15.55
CA PRO A 77 2.11 5.97 -16.75
C PRO A 77 1.27 5.85 -18.03
N ASN A 78 0.42 4.83 -18.18
CA ASN A 78 -0.46 4.67 -19.35
C ASN A 78 -1.51 5.79 -19.45
N TYR A 79 -1.79 6.47 -18.34
CA TYR A 79 -2.79 7.52 -18.24
C TYR A 79 -2.18 8.92 -18.07
N LEU A 80 -0.85 9.07 -18.18
CA LEU A 80 -0.13 10.30 -17.84
C LEU A 80 -0.78 11.58 -18.42
N ASN A 81 -1.17 11.54 -19.69
CA ASN A 81 -1.77 12.68 -20.40
C ASN A 81 -3.18 13.05 -19.90
N LYS A 82 -3.82 12.19 -19.13
CA LYS A 82 -5.19 12.36 -18.60
C LYS A 82 -5.19 12.80 -17.13
N PHE A 83 -4.05 12.73 -16.43
CA PHE A 83 -3.95 13.21 -15.04
C PHE A 83 -4.15 14.72 -14.96
N SER A 84 -4.90 15.15 -13.94
CA SER A 84 -5.04 16.57 -13.63
C SER A 84 -3.69 17.14 -13.21
N SER A 85 -3.41 18.37 -13.65
CA SER A 85 -2.27 19.16 -13.15
C SER A 85 -2.57 19.85 -11.82
N GLN A 86 -3.80 19.78 -11.33
CA GLN A 86 -4.19 20.41 -10.06
C GLN A 86 -3.72 19.58 -8.87
N THR A 87 -3.11 20.25 -7.89
CA THR A 87 -2.85 19.70 -6.56
C THR A 87 -4.17 19.72 -5.80
N SER A 88 -4.61 18.58 -5.26
CA SER A 88 -5.89 18.52 -4.51
C SER A 88 -5.76 17.89 -3.12
N LEU A 89 -4.53 17.71 -2.63
CA LEU A 89 -4.18 17.17 -1.31
C LEU A 89 -3.15 18.06 -0.61
N GLY A 90 -3.45 19.36 -0.51
CA GLY A 90 -2.46 20.38 -0.14
C GLY A 90 -1.83 21.02 -1.37
N GLU A 91 -1.27 22.22 -1.19
CA GLU A 91 -0.75 23.03 -2.31
C GLU A 91 0.48 22.39 -2.99
N ASP A 92 1.09 21.36 -2.39
CA ASP A 92 2.44 20.89 -2.73
C ASP A 92 2.54 19.46 -3.31
N PHE A 93 1.42 18.76 -3.55
CA PHE A 93 1.43 17.40 -4.09
C PHE A 93 0.64 17.22 -5.41
N SER A 94 1.36 16.84 -6.48
CA SER A 94 0.81 16.54 -7.81
C SER A 94 1.25 15.14 -8.27
N VAL A 95 0.30 14.21 -8.37
CA VAL A 95 0.53 12.85 -8.89
C VAL A 95 1.16 12.89 -10.28
N LYS A 96 0.71 13.82 -11.14
CA LYS A 96 1.28 13.99 -12.48
C LYS A 96 2.77 14.33 -12.45
N HIS A 97 3.18 15.30 -11.63
CA HIS A 97 4.58 15.69 -11.53
C HIS A 97 5.45 14.57 -10.95
N VAL A 98 4.93 13.82 -9.97
CA VAL A 98 5.62 12.64 -9.44
C VAL A 98 5.83 11.59 -10.54
N LEU A 99 4.79 11.27 -11.31
CA LEU A 99 4.89 10.33 -12.43
C LEU A 99 5.92 10.78 -13.49
N GLU A 100 5.88 12.04 -13.91
CA GLU A 100 6.81 12.61 -14.89
C GLU A 100 8.26 12.50 -14.39
N LYS A 101 8.50 12.82 -13.12
CA LYS A 101 9.83 12.72 -12.50
C LYS A 101 10.31 11.28 -12.42
N VAL A 102 9.47 10.35 -11.97
CA VAL A 102 9.80 8.91 -11.90
C VAL A 102 10.14 8.37 -13.28
N MET A 103 9.33 8.68 -14.29
CA MET A 103 9.58 8.26 -15.67
C MET A 103 10.89 8.85 -16.21
N LYS A 104 11.14 10.15 -15.99
CA LYS A 104 12.39 10.79 -16.40
C LYS A 104 13.61 10.10 -15.79
N LEU A 105 13.61 9.88 -14.48
CA LEU A 105 14.71 9.20 -13.78
C LEU A 105 14.90 7.76 -14.26
N HIS A 106 13.80 7.06 -14.54
CA HIS A 106 13.84 5.72 -15.12
C HIS A 106 14.57 5.72 -16.47
N TYR A 107 14.15 6.58 -17.41
CA TYR A 107 14.76 6.66 -18.74
C TYR A 107 16.21 7.13 -18.70
N THR A 108 16.55 8.11 -17.85
CA THR A 108 17.94 8.54 -17.66
C THR A 108 18.83 7.39 -17.19
N CYS A 109 18.35 6.57 -16.25
CA CYS A 109 19.12 5.42 -15.78
C CYS A 109 19.34 4.37 -16.89
N HIS A 110 18.31 4.09 -17.70
CA HIS A 110 18.43 3.19 -18.87
C HIS A 110 19.43 3.73 -19.91
N GLU A 111 19.39 5.03 -20.19
CA GLU A 111 20.34 5.69 -21.09
C GLU A 111 21.77 5.62 -20.56
N GLU A 112 21.99 5.88 -19.26
CA GLU A 112 23.29 5.76 -18.61
C GLU A 112 23.87 4.34 -18.70
N ILE A 113 23.03 3.31 -18.53
CA ILE A 113 23.43 1.90 -18.66
C ILE A 113 23.73 1.53 -20.11
N GLY A 114 22.93 2.02 -21.06
CA GLY A 114 23.16 1.85 -22.49
C GLY A 114 24.49 2.48 -22.94
N ASN A 115 24.83 3.64 -22.39
CA ASN A 115 26.08 4.35 -22.66
C ASN A 115 27.29 3.74 -21.91
N ASN A 116 27.07 3.16 -20.72
CA ASN A 116 28.10 2.52 -19.92
C ASN A 116 27.57 1.28 -19.20
N SER A 117 27.89 0.09 -19.72
CA SER A 117 27.45 -1.17 -19.13
C SER A 117 27.96 -1.41 -17.70
N MET A 118 29.04 -0.74 -17.28
CA MET A 118 29.57 -0.83 -15.90
C MET A 118 28.67 -0.13 -14.87
N SER A 119 27.74 0.72 -15.31
CA SER A 119 26.71 1.35 -14.47
C SER A 119 25.58 0.38 -14.08
N ARG A 120 25.54 -0.82 -14.67
CA ARG A 120 24.54 -1.84 -14.33
C ARG A 120 24.86 -2.48 -13.00
N GLU A 121 23.95 -2.35 -12.06
CA GLU A 121 23.98 -3.01 -10.76
C GLU A 121 23.10 -4.25 -10.77
N ILE A 122 23.57 -5.32 -10.12
CA ILE A 122 22.84 -6.59 -10.05
C ILE A 122 22.83 -7.09 -8.61
N VAL A 123 21.63 -7.32 -8.08
CA VAL A 123 21.42 -8.01 -6.80
C VAL A 123 20.91 -9.41 -7.10
N THR A 124 21.68 -10.42 -6.70
CA THR A 124 21.27 -11.82 -6.85
C THR A 124 20.74 -12.35 -5.53
N TYR A 125 19.47 -12.77 -5.52
CA TYR A 125 18.84 -13.41 -4.38
C TYR A 125 18.74 -14.93 -4.63
N ARG A 126 19.15 -15.71 -3.64
CA ARG A 126 19.11 -17.18 -3.67
C ARG A 126 18.06 -17.65 -2.67
N TYR A 127 17.12 -18.48 -3.13
CA TYR A 127 16.04 -19.04 -2.32
C TYR A 127 15.90 -20.55 -2.54
N ILE A 128 15.14 -21.21 -1.66
CA ILE A 128 14.81 -22.64 -1.80
C ILE A 128 13.35 -22.75 -2.21
N TYR A 129 13.08 -23.46 -3.30
CA TYR A 129 11.73 -23.78 -3.75
C TYR A 129 11.67 -25.23 -4.18
N ASN A 130 10.70 -26.00 -3.66
CA ASN A 130 10.59 -27.44 -3.88
C ASN A 130 11.90 -28.20 -3.63
N ASN A 131 12.58 -27.90 -2.51
CA ASN A 131 13.88 -28.46 -2.12
C ASN A 131 15.03 -28.20 -3.12
N GLN A 132 14.87 -27.27 -4.07
CA GLN A 132 15.90 -26.88 -5.02
C GLN A 132 16.32 -25.43 -4.80
N TYR A 133 17.62 -25.17 -4.91
CA TYR A 133 18.12 -23.80 -4.92
C TYR A 133 17.75 -23.11 -6.22
N ARG A 134 17.07 -21.98 -6.09
CA ARG A 134 16.73 -21.06 -7.19
C ARG A 134 17.39 -19.71 -6.96
N PHE A 135 17.52 -18.97 -8.05
CA PHE A 135 18.12 -17.64 -8.06
C PHE A 135 17.21 -16.70 -8.83
N ILE A 136 17.04 -15.49 -8.30
CA ILE A 136 16.49 -14.36 -9.04
C ILE A 136 17.53 -13.25 -9.06
N LYS A 137 17.58 -12.49 -10.16
CA LYS A 137 18.46 -11.35 -10.33
C LYS A 137 17.60 -10.11 -10.51
N PHE A 138 17.83 -9.13 -9.66
CA PHE A 138 17.29 -7.80 -9.79
C PHE A 138 18.39 -6.89 -10.31
N HIS A 139 18.05 -5.92 -11.16
CA HIS A 139 19.00 -4.95 -11.67
C HIS A 139 18.36 -3.58 -11.86
N ASN A 140 19.17 -2.53 -11.88
CA ASN A 140 18.70 -1.16 -12.11
C ASN A 140 18.20 -0.90 -13.55
N ASP A 141 18.28 -1.89 -14.44
CA ASP A 141 17.82 -1.85 -15.84
C ASP A 141 16.48 -2.58 -16.07
N MET A 142 15.67 -2.80 -15.02
CA MET A 142 14.37 -3.47 -15.12
C MET A 142 13.29 -2.54 -15.68
N GLU A 143 12.13 -3.11 -16.04
CA GLU A 143 10.96 -2.33 -16.44
C GLU A 143 10.46 -1.45 -15.28
N LEU A 144 9.86 -0.30 -15.61
CA LEU A 144 9.39 0.66 -14.60
C LEU A 144 8.35 0.04 -13.65
N HIS A 145 7.46 -0.79 -14.19
CA HIS A 145 6.45 -1.48 -13.39
C HIS A 145 7.09 -2.41 -12.34
N ASP A 146 8.08 -3.21 -12.73
CA ASP A 146 8.80 -4.09 -11.80
C ASP A 146 9.52 -3.29 -10.71
N ASP A 147 10.20 -2.20 -11.08
CA ASP A 147 10.90 -1.34 -10.13
C ASP A 147 9.93 -0.76 -9.09
N MET A 148 8.78 -0.24 -9.53
CA MET A 148 7.77 0.32 -8.63
C MET A 148 7.13 -0.77 -7.77
N LEU A 149 6.85 -1.94 -8.33
CA LEU A 149 6.31 -3.07 -7.58
C LEU A 149 7.27 -3.52 -6.48
N ILE A 150 8.56 -3.70 -6.82
CA ILE A 150 9.59 -4.03 -5.84
C ILE A 150 9.67 -2.94 -4.79
N LEU A 151 9.86 -1.68 -5.19
CA LEU A 151 10.01 -0.58 -4.25
C LEU A 151 8.83 -0.48 -3.27
N LEU A 152 7.60 -0.46 -3.78
CA LEU A 152 6.40 -0.30 -2.96
C LEU A 152 6.13 -1.54 -2.11
N TYR A 153 6.44 -2.74 -2.59
CA TYR A 153 6.41 -3.95 -1.78
C TYR A 153 7.41 -3.86 -0.62
N LEU A 154 8.67 -3.50 -0.90
CA LEU A 154 9.71 -3.39 0.12
C LEU A 154 9.32 -2.39 1.21
N HIS A 155 8.57 -1.32 0.91
CA HIS A 155 8.10 -0.34 1.89
C HIS A 155 6.76 -0.67 2.56
N SER A 156 5.89 -1.46 1.92
CA SER A 156 4.52 -1.72 2.41
C SER A 156 4.34 -3.10 3.06
N ALA A 157 5.14 -4.08 2.64
CA ALA A 157 4.93 -5.50 2.96
C ALA A 157 6.01 -6.09 3.87
N ILE A 158 7.21 -5.49 3.90
CA ILE A 158 8.33 -6.01 4.67
C ILE A 158 8.26 -5.56 6.12
N THR A 159 8.45 -6.51 7.04
CA THR A 159 8.52 -6.23 8.47
C THR A 159 9.81 -5.47 8.82
N PRO A 160 9.83 -4.62 9.87
CA PRO A 160 11.03 -3.93 10.35
C PRO A 160 12.27 -4.83 10.53
N HIS A 161 12.06 -6.11 10.83
CA HIS A 161 13.14 -7.10 10.95
C HIS A 161 13.73 -7.52 9.60
N ALA A 162 12.92 -7.73 8.56
CA ALA A 162 13.37 -8.16 7.25
C ALA A 162 14.11 -7.05 6.46
N PHE A 163 13.93 -5.77 6.82
CA PHE A 163 14.80 -4.65 6.38
C PHE A 163 16.27 -4.81 6.79
N LYS A 164 16.57 -5.66 7.79
CA LYS A 164 17.95 -5.94 8.20
C LYS A 164 18.65 -6.95 7.28
N SER A 165 17.90 -7.62 6.39
CA SER A 165 18.51 -8.56 5.46
C SER A 165 19.32 -7.84 4.39
N LYS A 166 20.54 -8.31 4.14
CA LYS A 166 21.46 -7.68 3.19
C LYS A 166 20.89 -7.57 1.76
N PRO A 167 20.20 -8.58 1.20
CA PRO A 167 19.59 -8.46 -0.13
C PRO A 167 18.52 -7.35 -0.18
N VAL A 168 17.66 -7.23 0.84
CA VAL A 168 16.65 -6.15 0.91
C VAL A 168 17.31 -4.78 0.96
N GLN A 169 18.34 -4.61 1.80
CA GLN A 169 19.07 -3.33 1.89
C GLN A 169 19.74 -2.95 0.58
N GLN A 170 20.32 -3.92 -0.13
CA GLN A 170 20.94 -3.69 -1.43
C GLN A 170 19.92 -3.29 -2.49
N LEU A 171 18.75 -3.95 -2.50
CA LEU A 171 17.65 -3.60 -3.41
C LEU A 171 17.11 -2.19 -3.13
N LEU A 172 16.84 -1.87 -1.87
CA LEU A 172 16.40 -0.54 -1.46
C LEU A 172 17.42 0.52 -1.86
N PHE A 173 18.70 0.29 -1.58
CA PHE A 173 19.76 1.22 -1.94
C PHE A 173 19.82 1.46 -3.46
N MET A 174 19.76 0.39 -4.26
CA MET A 174 19.75 0.47 -5.72
C MET A 174 18.57 1.30 -6.24
N LEU A 175 17.36 1.03 -5.74
CA LEU A 175 16.13 1.72 -6.17
C LEU A 175 16.06 3.15 -5.65
N HIS A 176 16.42 3.40 -4.39
CA HIS A 176 16.50 4.75 -3.82
C HIS A 176 17.47 5.63 -4.59
N ARG A 177 18.62 5.08 -5.00
CA ARG A 177 19.59 5.81 -5.82
C ARG A 177 19.05 6.06 -7.23
N LYS A 178 18.46 5.04 -7.88
CA LYS A 178 17.88 5.18 -9.22
C LYS A 178 16.81 6.27 -9.27
N TYR A 179 15.93 6.31 -8.27
CA TYR A 179 14.81 7.24 -8.23
C TYR A 179 15.05 8.47 -7.34
N GLN A 180 16.28 8.68 -6.85
CA GLN A 180 16.63 9.82 -5.99
C GLN A 180 15.65 10.03 -4.83
N ILE A 181 15.24 8.93 -4.19
CA ILE A 181 14.21 8.97 -3.14
C ILE A 181 14.84 9.54 -1.86
N GLN A 182 14.32 10.67 -1.40
CA GLN A 182 14.65 11.21 -0.09
C GLN A 182 13.66 10.61 0.90
N ASN A 183 14.18 9.69 1.70
CA ASN A 183 13.69 9.21 2.99
C ASN A 183 14.68 8.11 3.37
N ALA A 184 15.82 8.54 3.92
CA ALA A 184 16.80 7.63 4.46
C ALA A 184 16.12 6.78 5.54
N CYS A 185 16.31 5.47 5.43
CA CYS A 185 16.01 4.44 6.40
C CYS A 185 15.78 4.92 7.86
N CYS A 186 14.78 4.33 8.52
CA CYS A 186 14.69 4.14 9.99
C CYS A 186 13.94 5.19 10.84
N ASN A 187 12.72 5.61 10.50
CA ASN A 187 11.74 6.05 11.51
C ASN A 187 10.32 5.69 11.06
N TYR A 188 9.84 4.52 11.50
CA TYR A 188 8.50 3.99 11.22
C TYR A 188 7.43 4.47 12.23
N HIS A 189 7.76 5.45 13.06
CA HIS A 189 6.85 6.02 14.04
C HIS A 189 6.81 7.53 13.82
N HIS A 190 5.61 8.03 13.52
CA HIS A 190 5.30 9.42 13.19
C HIS A 190 5.74 9.88 11.80
N VAL A 191 4.90 9.60 10.80
CA VAL A 191 4.43 10.67 9.91
C VAL A 191 3.00 10.29 9.53
N GLY A 192 2.02 10.86 10.23
CA GLY A 192 0.68 10.98 9.65
C GLY A 192 0.80 11.82 8.37
N PRO A 193 -0.19 11.81 7.46
CA PRO A 193 -0.15 12.57 6.20
C PRO A 193 0.05 14.11 6.33
N PHE A 194 0.25 14.63 7.55
CA PHE A 194 0.25 16.06 7.89
C PHE A 194 1.26 16.44 8.99
N ASP A 195 2.19 15.56 9.39
CA ASP A 195 3.24 15.93 10.37
C ASP A 195 4.50 16.39 9.64
N ASP A 196 4.45 17.60 9.10
CA ASP A 196 5.61 18.34 8.62
C ASP A 196 6.21 19.11 9.81
N GLN A 197 7.33 18.63 10.35
CA GLN A 197 8.17 19.49 11.20
C GLN A 197 9.09 20.30 10.29
N GLU A 198 8.77 21.59 10.23
CA GLU A 198 9.56 22.76 9.83
C GLU A 198 11.06 22.51 9.57
N GLU A 199 11.46 22.51 8.29
CA GLU A 199 12.72 23.15 7.87
C GLU A 199 12.47 23.96 6.57
N ASP A 200 12.80 25.25 6.63
CA ASP A 200 12.59 26.27 5.59
C ASP A 200 13.19 25.92 4.21
N GLU A 201 12.47 25.24 3.30
CA GLU A 201 12.81 25.19 1.85
C GLU A 201 11.56 25.08 0.93
N GLU A 202 10.72 26.13 0.86
CA GLU A 202 9.46 26.21 0.08
C GLU A 202 9.53 25.83 -1.43
N ASP A 203 10.74 25.74 -2.01
CA ASP A 203 10.96 25.35 -3.41
C ASP A 203 11.57 23.94 -3.59
N ARG A 204 12.26 23.37 -2.58
CA ARG A 204 12.87 22.03 -2.72
C ARG A 204 11.89 20.91 -2.42
N GLU A 205 10.94 21.13 -1.52
CA GLU A 205 9.97 20.10 -1.14
C GLU A 205 9.03 19.70 -2.27
N LYS A 206 8.71 20.60 -3.21
CA LYS A 206 7.81 20.33 -4.33
C LYS A 206 8.39 19.33 -5.35
N GLU A 207 9.72 19.22 -5.43
CA GLU A 207 10.37 18.33 -6.39
C GLU A 207 10.82 16.99 -5.80
N THR A 208 10.90 16.86 -4.49
CA THR A 208 11.46 15.65 -3.86
C THR A 208 10.59 14.41 -4.03
N LEU A 209 11.19 13.28 -4.43
CA LEU A 209 10.52 11.98 -4.41
C LEU A 209 10.65 11.35 -3.02
N THR A 210 9.52 11.06 -2.38
CA THR A 210 9.46 10.32 -1.12
C THR A 210 8.68 9.02 -1.33
N VAL A 211 8.90 8.04 -0.46
CA VAL A 211 8.16 6.77 -0.49
C VAL A 211 6.65 7.00 -0.39
N TYR A 212 6.22 7.90 0.49
CA TYR A 212 4.81 8.23 0.67
C TYR A 212 4.18 8.79 -0.61
N ARG A 213 4.86 9.73 -1.27
CA ARG A 213 4.42 10.27 -2.56
C ARG A 213 4.30 9.19 -3.62
N LEU A 214 5.21 8.22 -3.65
CA LEU A 214 5.15 7.09 -4.57
C LEU A 214 3.98 6.15 -4.24
N LEU A 215 3.78 5.78 -2.96
CA LEU A 215 2.65 4.95 -2.53
C LEU A 215 1.31 5.53 -2.98
N TYR A 216 1.15 6.85 -2.83
CA TYR A 216 -0.04 7.56 -3.27
C TYR A 216 -0.14 7.64 -4.80
N THR A 217 0.97 7.84 -5.49
CA THR A 217 1.02 7.99 -6.95
C THR A 217 0.67 6.70 -7.68
N PHE A 218 0.96 5.53 -7.10
CA PHE A 218 0.78 4.22 -7.72
C PHE A 218 -0.27 3.34 -7.00
N PRO A 219 -1.54 3.77 -6.92
CA PRO A 219 -2.58 2.96 -6.26
C PRO A 219 -2.80 1.59 -6.92
N SER A 220 -2.53 1.44 -8.22
CA SER A 220 -2.61 0.16 -8.93
C SER A 220 -1.70 -0.91 -8.34
N ILE A 221 -0.59 -0.49 -7.72
CA ILE A 221 0.35 -1.36 -7.01
C ILE A 221 0.00 -1.36 -5.53
N THR A 222 -0.04 -0.19 -4.88
CA THR A 222 -0.19 -0.08 -3.43
C THR A 222 -1.46 -0.74 -2.89
N ILE A 223 -2.61 -0.46 -3.51
CA ILE A 223 -3.89 -1.03 -3.09
C ILE A 223 -3.97 -2.51 -3.47
N SER A 224 -3.37 -2.91 -4.60
CA SER A 224 -3.34 -4.32 -4.99
C SER A 224 -2.49 -5.15 -4.02
N LEU A 225 -1.34 -4.65 -3.56
CA LEU A 225 -0.55 -5.33 -2.53
C LEU A 225 -1.35 -5.53 -1.23
N PHE A 226 -2.21 -4.57 -0.90
CA PHE A 226 -3.15 -4.69 0.22
C PHE A 226 -4.27 -5.70 -0.07
N GLN A 227 -4.83 -5.69 -1.27
CA GLN A 227 -5.86 -6.62 -1.74
C GLN A 227 -5.42 -8.08 -1.63
N GLU A 228 -4.17 -8.37 -2.04
CA GLU A 228 -3.56 -9.70 -2.00
C GLU A 228 -3.05 -10.10 -0.61
N ASN A 229 -3.36 -9.31 0.43
CA ASN A 229 -2.92 -9.51 1.82
C ASN A 229 -1.37 -9.62 1.95
N LEU A 230 -0.63 -8.90 1.10
CA LEU A 230 0.83 -8.82 1.19
C LEU A 230 1.28 -7.72 2.15
N ASN A 231 0.41 -6.73 2.40
CA ASN A 231 0.63 -5.71 3.41
C ASN A 231 0.10 -6.20 4.78
N PRO A 232 0.90 -6.18 5.88
CA PRO A 232 0.44 -6.56 7.22
C PRO A 232 -0.81 -5.82 7.71
N LEU A 233 -1.03 -4.58 7.26
CA LEU A 233 -2.23 -3.81 7.58
C LEU A 233 -3.51 -4.39 6.98
N ALA A 234 -3.41 -5.27 5.97
CA ALA A 234 -4.56 -5.98 5.41
C ALA A 234 -5.12 -7.02 6.40
N GLU A 235 -4.27 -7.70 7.17
CA GLU A 235 -4.74 -8.60 8.22
C GLU A 235 -5.42 -7.82 9.36
N VAL A 236 -4.88 -6.64 9.70
CA VAL A 236 -5.50 -5.74 10.70
C VAL A 236 -6.87 -5.26 10.23
N SER A 237 -7.02 -4.92 8.95
CA SER A 237 -8.31 -4.44 8.42
C SER A 237 -9.37 -5.54 8.43
N GLN A 238 -9.03 -6.80 8.15
CA GLN A 238 -9.97 -7.93 8.26
C GLN A 238 -10.54 -8.08 9.67
N ILE A 239 -9.74 -7.75 10.70
CA ILE A 239 -10.19 -7.78 12.10
C ILE A 239 -11.03 -6.55 12.43
N LEU A 240 -10.61 -5.38 11.95
CA LEU A 240 -11.31 -4.11 12.18
C LEU A 240 -12.70 -4.08 11.53
N PHE A 241 -12.85 -4.77 10.39
CA PHE A 241 -14.04 -4.81 9.55
C PHE A 241 -14.63 -6.22 9.43
N ILE A 242 -14.62 -6.99 10.53
CA ILE A 242 -15.14 -8.37 10.55
C ILE A 242 -16.61 -8.47 10.10
N GLU A 243 -17.40 -7.40 10.27
CA GLU A 243 -18.76 -7.28 9.76
C GLU A 243 -18.85 -7.23 8.22
N PHE A 244 -17.73 -7.14 7.51
CA PHE A 244 -17.65 -7.03 6.06
C PHE A 244 -16.69 -8.07 5.44
N GLU A 245 -16.61 -9.27 6.03
CA GLU A 245 -15.67 -10.35 5.63
C GLU A 245 -15.75 -10.76 4.14
N ASP A 246 -16.89 -10.57 3.49
CA ASP A 246 -17.10 -10.91 2.07
C ASP A 246 -16.63 -9.82 1.08
N LEU A 247 -16.14 -8.67 1.58
CA LEU A 247 -15.70 -7.58 0.71
C LEU A 247 -14.25 -7.75 0.27
N PRO A 248 -13.89 -7.25 -0.94
CA PRO A 248 -12.49 -7.19 -1.36
C PRO A 248 -11.68 -6.30 -0.42
N SER A 249 -10.54 -6.79 0.09
CA SER A 249 -9.65 -6.07 1.02
C SER A 249 -9.30 -4.65 0.57
N ALA A 250 -9.21 -4.39 -0.74
CA ALA A 250 -8.98 -3.08 -1.36
C ALA A 250 -9.93 -2.00 -0.82
N ILE A 251 -11.19 -2.35 -0.53
CA ILE A 251 -12.19 -1.42 -0.01
C ILE A 251 -11.79 -0.85 1.35
N PHE A 252 -10.97 -1.58 2.10
CA PHE A 252 -10.47 -1.16 3.41
C PHE A 252 -9.12 -0.45 3.31
N HIS A 253 -8.61 -0.12 2.12
CA HIS A 253 -7.40 0.68 2.04
C HIS A 253 -7.74 2.16 2.33
N HIS A 254 -6.93 2.86 3.14
CA HIS A 254 -7.19 4.26 3.52
C HIS A 254 -7.29 5.23 2.32
N MET A 255 -6.61 4.92 1.22
CA MET A 255 -6.69 5.71 -0.03
C MET A 255 -7.88 5.36 -0.92
N ILE A 256 -8.71 4.37 -0.60
CA ILE A 256 -9.72 3.85 -1.53
C ILE A 256 -10.61 4.95 -2.10
N SER A 257 -11.03 5.91 -1.26
CA SER A 257 -11.92 7.01 -1.66
C SER A 257 -11.40 7.81 -2.85
N THR A 258 -10.07 7.87 -3.07
CA THR A 258 -9.46 8.66 -4.14
C THR A 258 -9.53 7.95 -5.50
N VAL A 259 -9.73 6.63 -5.49
CA VAL A 259 -9.74 5.77 -6.70
C VAL A 259 -11.12 5.20 -7.04
N ILE A 260 -12.17 5.53 -6.29
CA ILE A 260 -13.55 5.18 -6.65
C ILE A 260 -14.07 6.15 -7.72
N PRO A 261 -14.65 5.66 -8.84
CA PRO A 261 -15.21 6.52 -9.86
C PRO A 261 -16.48 7.23 -9.40
N CYS A 262 -16.54 8.54 -9.63
CA CYS A 262 -17.69 9.37 -9.29
C CYS A 262 -18.88 9.20 -10.24
N SER A 263 -18.64 8.69 -11.45
CA SER A 263 -19.63 8.53 -12.53
C SER A 263 -20.60 7.38 -12.30
N VAL A 264 -20.26 6.40 -11.47
CA VAL A 264 -21.11 5.23 -11.16
C VAL A 264 -22.08 5.57 -10.03
N LYS A 265 -23.37 5.28 -10.23
CA LYS A 265 -24.45 5.59 -9.27
C LYS A 265 -25.35 4.37 -9.01
N PRO A 266 -25.95 4.25 -7.81
CA PRO A 266 -25.71 5.08 -6.61
C PRO A 266 -24.32 4.84 -6.00
N ALA A 267 -23.75 5.85 -5.34
CA ALA A 267 -22.44 5.72 -4.71
C ALA A 267 -22.60 5.09 -3.31
N PRO A 268 -21.72 4.18 -2.88
CA PRO A 268 -21.79 3.56 -1.55
C PRO A 268 -21.18 4.49 -0.47
N THR A 269 -21.77 5.69 -0.35
CA THR A 269 -21.32 6.78 0.54
C THR A 269 -21.28 6.38 2.00
N ALA A 270 -22.27 5.61 2.47
CA ALA A 270 -22.35 5.12 3.84
C ALA A 270 -21.22 4.14 4.15
N LEU A 271 -20.93 3.21 3.24
CA LEU A 271 -19.81 2.27 3.40
C LEU A 271 -18.48 3.01 3.52
N PHE A 272 -18.17 3.93 2.61
CA PHE A 272 -16.90 4.67 2.67
C PHE A 272 -16.78 5.57 3.90
N SER A 273 -17.90 6.17 4.33
CA SER A 273 -17.91 6.97 5.56
C SER A 273 -17.62 6.12 6.80
N TYR A 274 -18.23 4.92 6.86
CA TYR A 274 -17.99 3.97 7.95
C TYR A 274 -16.53 3.50 8.00
N ILE A 275 -15.97 3.14 6.85
CA ILE A 275 -14.56 2.72 6.74
C ILE A 275 -13.63 3.83 7.20
N LEU A 276 -13.81 5.06 6.70
CA LEU A 276 -12.96 6.19 7.09
C LEU A 276 -13.07 6.50 8.58
N GLN A 277 -14.29 6.50 9.14
CA GLN A 277 -14.51 6.71 10.57
C GLN A 277 -13.75 5.67 11.41
N LYS A 278 -13.88 4.39 11.08
CA LYS A 278 -13.18 3.29 11.78
C LYS A 278 -11.66 3.42 11.71
N PHE A 279 -11.12 3.80 10.55
CA PHE A 279 -9.69 4.04 10.41
C PHE A 279 -9.21 5.17 11.30
N LEU A 280 -9.89 6.32 11.28
CA LEU A 280 -9.48 7.47 12.06
C LEU A 280 -9.64 7.22 13.56
N CYS A 281 -10.70 6.53 14.00
CA CYS A 281 -10.80 6.08 15.40
C CYS A 281 -9.70 5.09 15.82
N PHE A 282 -9.07 4.40 14.87
CA PHE A 282 -7.95 3.49 15.12
C PHE A 282 -6.60 4.21 15.13
N THR A 283 -6.44 5.27 14.31
CA THR A 283 -5.16 5.97 14.12
C THR A 283 -5.03 7.30 14.86
N CYS A 284 -6.14 7.91 15.25
CA CYS A 284 -6.17 9.21 15.94
C CYS A 284 -6.69 8.99 17.36
N ASP A 285 -5.91 9.42 18.35
CA ASP A 285 -6.32 9.45 19.77
C ASP A 285 -7.32 10.60 20.07
N ASP A 286 -7.74 11.34 19.05
CA ASP A 286 -8.60 12.50 19.18
C ASP A 286 -10.09 12.09 19.07
N GLU A 287 -10.76 11.99 20.22
CA GLU A 287 -12.15 11.55 20.32
C GLU A 287 -13.16 12.63 19.85
N ASP A 288 -12.71 13.85 19.52
CA ASP A 288 -13.59 15.02 19.28
C ASP A 288 -13.89 15.33 17.80
N ILE A 289 -13.42 14.53 16.83
CA ILE A 289 -13.70 14.79 15.41
C ILE A 289 -15.15 14.41 15.07
N SER A 290 -15.95 15.40 14.64
CA SER A 290 -17.35 15.20 14.26
C SER A 290 -17.52 14.34 13.00
N PHE A 291 -18.63 13.60 12.92
CA PHE A 291 -18.96 12.79 11.73
C PHE A 291 -19.07 13.62 10.46
N GLN A 292 -19.57 14.85 10.58
CA GLN A 292 -19.64 15.80 9.48
C GLN A 292 -18.25 16.09 8.89
N THR A 293 -17.21 16.22 9.72
CA THR A 293 -15.83 16.44 9.27
C THR A 293 -15.33 15.22 8.51
N PHE A 294 -15.57 14.00 9.01
CA PHE A 294 -15.20 12.77 8.30
C PHE A 294 -15.89 12.66 6.93
N PHE A 295 -17.20 12.92 6.89
CA PHE A 295 -17.95 12.88 5.65
C PHE A 295 -17.48 13.93 4.65
N ALA A 296 -17.19 15.15 5.10
CA ALA A 296 -16.65 16.21 4.26
C ALA A 296 -15.31 15.81 3.64
N THR A 297 -14.38 15.27 4.45
CA THR A 297 -13.08 14.77 3.99
C THR A 297 -13.24 13.63 3.00
N MET A 298 -14.04 12.60 3.31
CA MET A 298 -14.33 11.50 2.39
C MET A 298 -14.88 12.02 1.07
N ARG A 299 -15.86 12.93 1.12
CA ARG A 299 -16.51 13.49 -0.06
C ARG A 299 -15.55 14.31 -0.90
N GLN A 300 -14.64 15.05 -0.29
CA GLN A 300 -13.58 15.79 -0.98
C GLN A 300 -12.65 14.82 -1.72
N LEU A 301 -12.18 13.76 -1.04
CA LEU A 301 -11.34 12.73 -1.64
C LEU A 301 -12.06 12.01 -2.78
N TYR A 302 -13.32 11.65 -2.59
CA TYR A 302 -14.13 10.95 -3.59
C TYR A 302 -14.36 11.78 -4.85
N ARG A 303 -14.61 13.08 -4.68
CA ARG A 303 -14.85 14.01 -5.78
C ARG A 303 -13.58 14.57 -6.42
N ASN A 304 -12.42 14.15 -5.94
CA ASN A 304 -11.18 14.63 -6.50
C ASN A 304 -10.99 14.12 -7.94
N ASN A 305 -10.31 14.92 -8.75
CA ASN A 305 -9.95 14.57 -10.13
C ASN A 305 -8.46 14.23 -10.23
N ILE A 306 -7.86 13.72 -9.14
CA ILE A 306 -6.44 13.36 -9.13
C ILE A 306 -6.18 12.25 -10.15
N PHE A 307 -6.93 11.16 -10.02
CA PHE A 307 -6.86 10.03 -10.94
C PHE A 307 -7.89 10.18 -12.06
N PRO A 308 -7.54 9.86 -13.32
CA PRO A 308 -8.51 9.83 -14.41
C PRO A 308 -9.63 8.83 -14.15
N GLU A 309 -10.86 9.21 -14.47
CA GLU A 309 -12.05 8.38 -14.22
C GLU A 309 -11.96 6.99 -14.87
N GLU A 310 -11.40 6.91 -16.08
CA GLU A 310 -11.17 5.64 -16.78
C GLU A 310 -10.24 4.70 -15.99
N MET A 311 -9.16 5.23 -15.41
CA MET A 311 -8.25 4.46 -14.56
C MET A 311 -8.96 3.97 -13.30
N LYS A 312 -9.73 4.86 -12.65
CA LYS A 312 -10.56 4.52 -11.47
C LYS A 312 -11.49 3.33 -11.76
N ILE A 313 -12.18 3.37 -12.92
CA ILE A 313 -13.07 2.29 -13.37
C ILE A 313 -12.31 0.98 -13.54
N GLN A 314 -11.20 0.98 -14.27
CA GLN A 314 -10.45 -0.24 -14.54
C GLN A 314 -9.87 -0.88 -13.28
N LEU A 315 -9.36 -0.06 -12.35
CA LEU A 315 -8.89 -0.52 -11.06
C LEU A 315 -10.03 -1.12 -10.22
N CYS A 316 -11.17 -0.44 -10.14
CA CYS A 316 -12.30 -0.96 -9.38
C CYS A 316 -12.92 -2.22 -10.00
N LEU A 317 -12.85 -2.41 -11.32
CA LEU A 317 -13.18 -3.68 -11.96
C LEU A 317 -12.19 -4.78 -11.57
N ALA A 318 -10.88 -4.49 -11.59
CA ALA A 318 -9.84 -5.45 -11.20
C ALA A 318 -9.95 -5.90 -9.74
N TRP A 319 -10.42 -5.02 -8.85
CA TRP A 319 -10.63 -5.32 -7.43
C TRP A 319 -12.03 -5.84 -7.09
N ASN A 320 -12.88 -6.15 -8.09
CA ASN A 320 -14.26 -6.62 -7.89
C ASN A 320 -15.17 -5.65 -7.10
N ILE A 321 -14.85 -4.36 -7.11
CA ILE A 321 -15.67 -3.29 -6.52
C ILE A 321 -16.78 -2.90 -7.49
N LEU A 322 -16.47 -2.92 -8.80
CA LEU A 322 -17.43 -2.72 -9.89
C LEU A 322 -17.64 -4.00 -10.67
N GLU A 323 -18.78 -4.08 -11.34
CA GLU A 323 -19.10 -5.14 -12.28
C GLU A 323 -19.88 -4.57 -13.48
N GLN A 324 -19.84 -5.30 -14.59
CA GLN A 324 -20.70 -5.01 -15.73
C GLN A 324 -21.98 -5.85 -15.64
N ARG A 325 -23.13 -5.19 -15.47
CA ARG A 325 -24.45 -5.82 -15.37
C ARG A 325 -25.38 -5.19 -16.40
N ASP A 326 -25.98 -6.01 -17.26
CA ASP A 326 -26.89 -5.57 -18.33
C ASP A 326 -26.28 -4.47 -19.22
N GLY A 327 -24.99 -4.57 -19.52
CA GLY A 327 -24.25 -3.58 -20.31
C GLY A 327 -23.96 -2.26 -19.60
N LYS A 328 -24.30 -2.13 -18.32
CA LYS A 328 -24.03 -0.95 -17.49
C LYS A 328 -22.96 -1.27 -16.45
N LEU A 329 -22.12 -0.28 -16.17
CA LEU A 329 -21.17 -0.32 -15.07
C LEU A 329 -21.90 0.01 -13.77
N VAL A 330 -21.84 -0.89 -12.78
CA VAL A 330 -22.49 -0.74 -11.48
C VAL A 330 -21.54 -1.19 -10.37
N PHE A 331 -21.79 -0.75 -9.14
CA PHE A 331 -21.13 -1.34 -7.97
C PHE A 331 -21.56 -2.79 -7.80
N SER A 332 -20.62 -3.64 -7.39
CA SER A 332 -20.90 -5.06 -7.19
C SER A 332 -21.96 -5.25 -6.11
N ARG A 333 -22.69 -6.38 -6.19
CA ARG A 333 -23.78 -6.65 -5.25
C ARG A 333 -23.28 -6.64 -3.80
N ALA A 334 -22.11 -7.22 -3.54
CA ALA A 334 -21.51 -7.25 -2.21
C ALA A 334 -21.27 -5.84 -1.64
N ILE A 335 -20.77 -4.91 -2.47
CA ILE A 335 -20.56 -3.51 -2.07
C ILE A 335 -21.88 -2.81 -1.74
N MET A 336 -22.93 -3.04 -2.53
CA MET A 336 -24.23 -2.42 -2.28
C MET A 336 -24.92 -2.98 -1.04
N ASP A 337 -24.86 -4.30 -0.82
CA ASP A 337 -25.40 -4.94 0.37
C ASP A 337 -24.64 -4.48 1.64
N ALA A 338 -23.30 -4.35 1.56
CA ALA A 338 -22.49 -3.79 2.62
C ALA A 338 -22.78 -2.31 2.88
N ASN A 339 -23.12 -1.53 1.84
CA ASN A 339 -23.53 -0.15 2.02
C ASN A 339 -24.80 -0.02 2.85
N GLU A 340 -25.83 -0.84 2.59
CA GLU A 340 -27.04 -0.84 3.43
C GLU A 340 -26.75 -1.26 4.87
N ARG A 341 -25.85 -2.24 5.07
CA ARG A 341 -25.39 -2.62 6.41
C ARG A 341 -24.63 -1.48 7.10
N ALA A 342 -23.77 -0.76 6.39
CA ALA A 342 -23.05 0.39 6.92
C ALA A 342 -23.98 1.53 7.33
N LYS A 343 -25.07 1.79 6.58
CA LYS A 343 -26.10 2.76 6.99
C LYS A 343 -26.69 2.40 8.34
N TYR A 344 -27.10 1.14 8.51
CA TYR A 344 -27.66 0.65 9.77
C TYR A 344 -26.66 0.79 10.93
N LEU A 345 -25.39 0.45 10.71
CA LEU A 345 -24.35 0.58 11.75
C LEU A 345 -24.15 2.04 12.14
N LEU A 346 -23.94 2.94 11.17
CA LEU A 346 -23.77 4.37 11.44
C LEU A 346 -24.96 4.94 12.22
N GLN A 347 -26.20 4.61 11.84
CA GLN A 347 -27.42 5.08 12.51
C GLN A 347 -27.61 4.54 13.93
N THR A 348 -27.00 3.39 14.26
CA THR A 348 -27.18 2.75 15.57
C THR A 348 -26.01 2.97 16.53
N THR A 349 -24.82 3.29 16.00
CA THR A 349 -23.60 3.44 16.81
C THR A 349 -23.19 4.89 17.06
N MET A 350 -23.78 5.86 16.36
CA MET A 350 -23.39 7.26 16.48
C MET A 350 -24.61 8.14 16.76
N GLU A 351 -24.48 8.96 17.80
CA GLU A 351 -25.46 9.98 18.16
C GLU A 351 -25.08 11.30 17.47
N ASP A 352 -25.32 11.40 16.17
CA ASP A 352 -25.12 12.63 15.39
C ASP A 352 -26.36 12.93 14.54
N GLU A 353 -26.91 14.13 14.72
CA GLU A 353 -28.16 14.59 14.09
C GLU A 353 -28.08 14.59 12.54
N HIS A 354 -26.88 14.69 11.98
CA HIS A 354 -26.64 14.75 10.54
C HIS A 354 -26.51 13.38 9.87
N ILE A 355 -26.35 12.29 10.64
CA ILE A 355 -26.15 10.95 10.09
C ILE A 355 -27.29 10.56 9.15
N ASN A 356 -28.54 10.74 9.58
CA ASN A 356 -29.69 10.38 8.76
C ASN A 356 -29.77 11.15 7.44
N HIS A 357 -29.24 12.38 7.38
CA HIS A 357 -29.14 13.11 6.13
C HIS A 357 -27.99 12.56 5.26
N ILE A 358 -26.84 12.28 5.87
CA ILE A 358 -25.61 11.86 5.20
C ILE A 358 -25.70 10.44 4.62
N VAL A 359 -26.22 9.47 5.37
CA VAL A 359 -26.31 8.06 4.92
C VAL A 359 -27.36 7.83 3.83
N ASN A 360 -28.23 8.81 3.56
CA ASN A 360 -29.27 8.73 2.54
C ASN A 360 -28.95 9.51 1.25
N LEU A 361 -27.75 10.09 1.14
CA LEU A 361 -27.20 10.69 -0.09
C LEU A 361 -26.54 9.65 -0.99
#